data_AF-A0A0Q3USA0-F1
#
_entry.id   AF-A0A0Q3USA0-F1
#
_cell.length_a   1.000
_cell.length_b   1.000
_cell.length_c   1.000
_cell.angle_alpha   90.00
_cell.angle_beta   90.00
_cell.angle_gamma   90.00
#
_symmetry.space_group_name_H-M   'P 1'
#
loop_
_entity.id
_entity.type
_entity.pdbx_description
1 polymer ?
#
loop_
_entity_poly.entity_id
_entity_poly.type
_entity_poly.pdbx_seq_one_letter_code
_entity_poly.pdbx_strand_id
1 'polypeptide(L)'
;MLLAGSAAPIAVELLDSNGSGVGKWEASSGVACGEGSFCPLLLPQLIMDSSQIYYSEKYYDEQYEYRHVVLPRELSKQVPKSHLMSEEEWRRLGVQQSLGWVHYMIHAPEPHILLFRRPLAKNNQK
;
A
#
# COMPACT_ATOMS: atom_id res chain seq x y z
N MET A 1 -37.49 37.14 34.24
CA MET A 1 -38.53 36.50 33.41
C MET A 1 -37.87 36.04 32.12
N LEU A 2 -37.99 34.74 31.78
CA LEU A 2 -38.11 34.15 30.42
C LEU A 2 -37.14 34.70 29.33
N LEU A 3 -36.24 33.95 28.69
CA LEU A 3 -36.41 32.64 28.03
C LEU A 3 -35.06 32.10 27.51
N ALA A 4 -35.02 30.78 27.32
CA ALA A 4 -34.06 30.07 26.48
C ALA A 4 -34.30 30.32 24.97
N GLY A 5 -33.26 30.12 24.14
CA GLY A 5 -33.36 30.03 22.67
C GLY A 5 -32.00 30.30 22.02
N SER A 6 -31.26 29.26 21.60
CA SER A 6 -31.28 28.68 20.25
C SER A 6 -30.85 29.66 19.16
N ALA A 7 -29.68 29.40 18.57
CA ALA A 7 -29.42 29.38 17.13
C ALA A 7 -27.92 29.68 16.89
N ALA A 8 -27.20 28.69 16.36
CA ALA A 8 -26.03 28.98 15.54
C ALA A 8 -26.47 29.93 14.42
N PRO A 9 -25.61 30.85 13.97
CA PRO A 9 -25.28 30.70 12.55
C PRO A 9 -23.92 31.28 12.09
N ILE A 10 -23.52 30.77 10.93
CA ILE A 10 -22.75 31.43 9.86
C ILE A 10 -21.22 31.36 9.99
N ALA A 11 -20.68 30.43 9.20
CA ALA A 11 -19.37 30.58 8.57
C ALA A 11 -19.31 31.94 7.86
N VAL A 12 -18.37 32.78 8.26
CA VAL A 12 -18.03 33.99 7.53
C VAL A 12 -16.74 33.71 6.76
N GLU A 13 -16.86 33.60 5.44
CA GLU A 13 -15.74 33.66 4.51
C GLU A 13 -15.06 35.02 4.64
N LEU A 14 -13.85 35.04 5.19
CA LEU A 14 -13.01 36.23 5.23
C LEU A 14 -12.29 36.38 3.88
N LEU A 15 -12.89 37.17 3.01
CA LEU A 15 -12.27 37.71 1.80
C LEU A 15 -11.32 38.85 2.21
N ASP A 16 -10.04 38.74 1.86
CA ASP A 16 -9.09 39.85 2.04
C ASP A 16 -9.17 40.86 0.88
N SER A 17 -8.89 42.14 1.19
CA SER A 17 -9.09 43.32 0.36
C SER A 17 -8.24 43.44 -0.92
N ASN A 18 -7.51 42.39 -1.35
CA ASN A 18 -6.64 42.49 -2.52
C ASN A 18 -6.79 41.38 -3.59
N GLY A 19 -7.84 40.56 -3.56
CA GLY A 19 -8.30 39.81 -4.75
C GLY A 19 -7.23 39.05 -5.53
N SER A 20 -6.26 38.42 -4.85
CA SER A 20 -5.23 37.59 -5.48
C SER A 20 -4.98 36.36 -4.62
N GLY A 21 -5.41 35.21 -5.13
CA GLY A 21 -5.19 33.92 -4.50
C GLY A 21 -3.71 33.57 -4.54
N VAL A 22 -3.03 33.69 -3.40
CA VAL A 22 -1.73 33.07 -3.17
C VAL A 22 -1.94 31.76 -2.43
N GLY A 23 -1.44 30.69 -3.04
CA GLY A 23 -1.62 29.33 -2.59
C GLY A 23 -1.27 29.12 -1.11
N LYS A 24 -2.04 28.22 -0.51
CA LYS A 24 -1.77 27.57 0.76
C LYS A 24 -0.40 26.91 0.72
N TRP A 25 0.54 27.39 1.54
CA TRP A 25 1.73 26.65 1.94
C TRP A 25 1.80 26.64 3.47
N GLU A 26 1.50 25.50 4.07
CA GLU A 26 1.95 25.21 5.44
C GLU A 26 3.25 24.42 5.31
N ALA A 27 4.35 25.11 5.54
CA ALA A 27 5.61 24.46 5.87
C ALA A 27 6.32 25.33 6.90
N SER A 28 6.09 25.02 8.17
CA SER A 28 7.13 25.23 9.17
C SER A 28 7.03 24.20 10.28
N SER A 29 8.03 23.33 10.30
CA SER A 29 8.88 23.09 11.46
C SER A 29 8.21 23.25 12.82
N GLY A 30 7.92 22.12 13.47
CA GLY A 30 7.42 22.09 14.84
C GLY A 30 7.74 20.77 15.51
N VAL A 31 8.98 20.60 15.96
CA VAL A 31 9.33 19.63 16.99
C VAL A 31 8.79 20.16 18.32
N ALA A 32 7.86 19.43 18.93
CA ALA A 32 7.64 19.39 20.38
C ALA A 32 6.66 18.24 20.73
N CYS A 33 7.19 17.05 21.07
CA CYS A 33 6.43 16.09 21.87
C CYS A 33 6.66 16.43 23.34
N GLY A 34 5.61 16.90 24.01
CA GLY A 34 5.59 17.16 25.44
C GLY A 34 5.64 15.87 26.28
N GLU A 35 6.24 16.00 27.45
CA GLU A 35 6.45 14.94 28.43
C GLU A 35 5.12 14.40 28.97
N GLY A 36 4.88 13.11 28.69
CA GLY A 36 3.67 12.38 29.02
C GLY A 36 3.89 10.93 28.64
N SER A 37 4.69 10.27 29.46
CA SER A 37 5.26 8.93 29.31
C SER A 37 4.25 7.87 28.85
N PHE A 38 4.22 7.64 27.54
CA PHE A 38 4.21 6.30 26.98
C PHE A 38 4.79 6.40 25.57
N CYS A 39 6.10 6.24 25.43
CA CYS A 39 6.72 6.06 24.13
C CYS A 39 6.34 4.66 23.64
N PRO A 40 5.49 4.48 22.62
CA PRO A 40 5.35 3.18 21.97
C PRO A 40 6.50 3.05 20.95
N LEU A 41 7.74 3.30 21.39
CA LEU A 41 8.93 2.97 20.63
C LEU A 41 9.39 1.56 21.02
N LEU A 42 8.49 0.57 20.95
CA LEU A 42 8.88 -0.84 20.85
C LEU A 42 7.72 -1.75 20.40
N LEU A 43 7.10 -1.47 19.25
CA LEU A 43 6.79 -2.50 18.23
C LEU A 43 6.22 -1.83 16.96
N PRO A 44 6.90 -1.95 15.81
CA PRO A 44 6.21 -1.96 14.54
C PRO A 44 6.60 -3.25 13.81
N GLN A 45 6.31 -4.40 14.41
CA GLN A 45 6.43 -5.66 13.69
C GLN A 45 5.14 -6.43 13.91
N LEU A 46 4.29 -6.41 12.89
CA LEU A 46 3.11 -7.26 12.72
C LEU A 46 1.80 -6.78 13.39
N ILE A 47 1.42 -5.52 13.19
CA ILE A 47 0.04 -5.29 12.71
C ILE A 47 0.14 -5.34 11.19
N MET A 48 0.44 -6.52 10.64
CA MET A 48 0.08 -6.75 9.25
C MET A 48 -1.43 -6.77 9.26
N ASP A 49 -2.05 -5.70 8.76
CA ASP A 49 -3.47 -5.72 8.43
C ASP A 49 -3.69 -7.02 7.66
N SER A 50 -4.41 -7.95 8.28
CA SER A 50 -4.60 -9.32 7.78
C SER A 50 -5.35 -9.36 6.44
N SER A 51 -5.71 -8.17 5.94
CA SER A 51 -6.43 -7.91 4.71
C SER A 51 -5.53 -7.44 3.57
N GLN A 52 -4.26 -7.11 3.84
CA GLN A 52 -3.36 -6.51 2.84
C GLN A 52 -2.47 -7.55 2.16
N ILE A 53 -2.29 -7.39 0.85
CA ILE A 53 -1.34 -8.18 0.05
C ILE A 53 0.06 -7.64 0.29
N TYR A 54 0.98 -8.52 0.71
CA TYR A 54 2.38 -8.16 0.93
C TYR A 54 3.23 -8.50 -0.30
N TYR A 55 4.13 -7.60 -0.66
CA TYR A 55 5.05 -7.74 -1.78
C TYR A 55 6.48 -7.76 -1.27
N SER A 56 7.23 -8.80 -1.61
CA SER A 56 8.65 -8.89 -1.23
C SER A 56 9.53 -7.93 -2.03
N GLU A 57 10.73 -7.72 -1.51
CA GLU A 57 11.82 -7.15 -2.32
C GLU A 57 12.12 -8.03 -3.54
N LYS A 58 12.64 -7.39 -4.59
CA LYS A 58 13.03 -8.10 -5.81
C LYS A 58 14.43 -8.66 -5.64
N TYR A 59 14.64 -9.86 -6.14
CA TYR A 59 15.95 -10.48 -6.25
C TYR A 59 16.19 -10.90 -7.70
N TYR A 60 17.45 -11.03 -8.09
CA TYR A 60 17.86 -11.12 -9.48
C TYR A 60 18.84 -12.27 -9.65
N ASP A 61 18.73 -12.99 -10.75
CA ASP A 61 19.80 -13.84 -11.26
C ASP A 61 20.35 -13.25 -12.57
N GLU A 62 21.05 -14.06 -13.37
CA GLU A 62 21.63 -13.62 -14.65
C GLU A 62 20.59 -13.42 -15.77
N GLN A 63 19.37 -13.97 -15.63
CA GLN A 63 18.38 -14.06 -16.71
C GLN A 63 17.01 -13.48 -16.36
N TYR A 64 16.65 -13.43 -15.09
CA TYR A 64 15.33 -13.16 -14.54
C TYR A 64 15.41 -12.31 -13.27
N GLU A 65 14.37 -11.50 -13.07
CA GLU A 65 14.03 -10.91 -11.79
C GLU A 65 12.90 -11.70 -11.14
N TYR A 66 12.95 -11.81 -9.82
CA TYR A 66 12.04 -12.60 -9.01
C TYR A 66 11.46 -11.77 -7.87
N ARG A 67 10.25 -12.14 -7.45
CA ARG A 67 9.56 -11.58 -6.30
C ARG A 67 8.53 -12.59 -5.82
N HIS A 68 8.30 -12.64 -4.51
CA HIS A 68 7.17 -13.36 -3.96
C HIS A 68 6.10 -12.38 -3.47
N VAL A 69 4.84 -12.77 -3.61
CA VAL A 69 3.69 -12.03 -3.11
C VAL A 69 2.97 -12.91 -2.11
N VAL A 70 2.73 -12.37 -0.92
CA VAL A 70 2.05 -13.09 0.15
C VAL A 70 0.61 -12.57 0.20
N LEU A 71 -0.33 -13.45 -0.08
CA LEU A 71 -1.75 -13.18 -0.04
C LEU A 71 -2.28 -13.31 1.39
N PRO A 72 -3.28 -12.49 1.78
CA PRO A 72 -4.03 -12.71 3.00
C PRO A 72 -4.80 -14.03 2.93
N ARG A 73 -5.09 -14.61 4.10
CA ARG A 73 -5.72 -15.94 4.22
C ARG A 73 -7.03 -16.05 3.45
N GLU A 74 -7.84 -14.98 3.41
CA GLU A 74 -9.10 -14.94 2.67
C GLU A 74 -8.91 -15.11 1.15
N LEU A 75 -7.88 -14.49 0.56
CA LEU A 75 -7.60 -14.59 -0.87
C LEU A 75 -6.89 -15.90 -1.23
N SER A 76 -6.08 -16.45 -0.32
CA SER A 76 -5.36 -17.71 -0.54
C SER A 76 -6.28 -18.90 -0.86
N LYS A 77 -7.54 -18.86 -0.39
CA LYS A 77 -8.56 -19.90 -0.67
C LYS A 77 -9.00 -19.94 -2.13
N GLN A 78 -8.86 -18.82 -2.84
CA GLN A 78 -9.24 -18.69 -4.25
C GLN A 78 -8.10 -19.08 -5.21
N VAL A 79 -6.88 -19.30 -4.69
CA VAL A 79 -5.72 -19.68 -5.50
C VAL A 79 -5.89 -21.12 -5.98
N PRO A 80 -5.87 -21.37 -7.30
CA PRO A 80 -5.93 -22.72 -7.84
C PRO A 80 -4.66 -23.50 -7.50
N LYS A 81 -4.83 -24.74 -7.02
CA LYS A 81 -3.72 -25.66 -6.73
C LYS A 81 -3.35 -26.57 -7.92
N SER A 82 -4.20 -26.60 -8.95
CA SER A 82 -4.08 -27.50 -10.09
C SER A 82 -3.22 -26.95 -11.23
N HIS A 83 -3.12 -25.61 -11.34
CA HIS A 83 -2.44 -24.96 -12.46
C HIS A 83 -1.80 -23.63 -12.04
N LEU A 84 -0.84 -23.18 -12.83
CA LEU A 84 -0.23 -21.85 -12.69
C LEU A 84 -1.17 -20.78 -13.22
N MET A 85 -1.36 -19.72 -12.43
CA MET A 85 -2.20 -18.59 -12.81
C MET A 85 -1.63 -17.75 -13.96
N SER A 86 -2.49 -17.37 -14.92
CA SER A 86 -2.23 -16.36 -15.94
C SER A 86 -2.19 -14.94 -15.36
N GLU A 87 -1.74 -13.97 -16.16
CA GLU A 87 -1.74 -12.54 -15.79
C GLU A 87 -3.11 -12.06 -15.31
N GLU A 88 -4.15 -12.42 -16.04
CA GLU A 88 -5.52 -12.03 -15.73
C GLU A 88 -6.02 -12.69 -14.43
N GLU A 89 -5.60 -13.93 -14.16
CA GLU A 89 -6.03 -14.68 -12.98
C GLU A 89 -5.52 -14.07 -11.68
N TRP A 90 -4.21 -13.80 -11.58
CA TRP A 90 -3.68 -13.18 -10.37
C TRP A 90 -4.07 -11.71 -10.24
N ARG A 91 -4.31 -10.99 -11.36
CA ARG A 91 -4.88 -9.63 -11.32
C ARG A 91 -6.30 -9.62 -10.73
N ARG A 92 -7.12 -10.63 -11.03
CA ARG A 92 -8.47 -10.77 -10.46
C ARG A 92 -8.45 -11.02 -8.94
N LEU A 93 -7.39 -11.64 -8.42
CA LEU A 93 -7.18 -11.79 -6.98
C LEU A 93 -6.77 -10.49 -6.28
N GLY A 94 -6.52 -9.40 -7.03
CA GLY A 94 -6.09 -8.12 -6.49
C GLY A 94 -4.57 -7.94 -6.44
N VAL A 95 -3.79 -8.90 -6.96
CA VAL A 95 -2.34 -8.72 -7.09
C VAL A 95 -2.07 -7.68 -8.18
N GLN A 96 -1.30 -6.65 -7.82
CA GLN A 96 -0.96 -5.54 -8.71
C GLN A 96 0.55 -5.45 -8.86
N GLN A 97 1.02 -5.62 -10.10
CA GLN A 97 2.42 -5.49 -10.47
C GLN A 97 2.55 -5.00 -11.90
N SER A 98 3.78 -4.62 -12.28
CA SER A 98 4.10 -4.21 -13.65
C SER A 98 3.84 -5.33 -14.66
N LEU A 99 3.88 -5.01 -15.95
CA LEU A 99 3.77 -6.02 -17.01
C LEU A 99 4.98 -6.98 -17.04
N GLY A 100 4.74 -8.18 -17.59
CA GLY A 100 5.78 -9.17 -17.92
C GLY A 100 6.14 -10.15 -16.80
N TRP A 101 5.47 -10.08 -15.64
CA TRP A 101 5.66 -11.07 -14.59
C TRP A 101 4.84 -12.32 -14.83
N VAL A 102 5.45 -13.47 -14.56
CA VAL A 102 4.88 -14.80 -14.77
C VAL A 102 4.93 -15.57 -13.47
N HIS A 103 3.78 -16.11 -13.05
CA HIS A 103 3.70 -17.03 -11.93
C HIS A 103 4.29 -18.39 -12.36
N TYR A 104 5.44 -18.76 -11.82
CA TYR A 104 6.24 -19.86 -12.38
C TYR A 104 6.20 -21.15 -11.55
N MET A 105 5.77 -21.08 -10.28
CA MET A 105 5.76 -22.23 -9.40
C MET A 105 4.67 -22.09 -8.34
N ILE A 106 3.95 -23.18 -8.06
CA ILE A 106 3.02 -23.28 -6.94
C ILE A 106 3.76 -23.84 -5.74
N HIS A 107 3.72 -23.12 -4.63
CA HIS A 107 4.28 -23.61 -3.37
C HIS A 107 3.20 -24.38 -2.59
N ALA A 108 3.22 -25.72 -2.68
CA ALA A 108 2.17 -26.58 -2.13
C ALA A 108 1.99 -26.49 -0.58
N PRO A 109 3.06 -26.39 0.24
CA PRO A 109 2.93 -26.23 1.68
C PRO A 109 2.30 -24.88 2.10
N GLU A 110 2.61 -23.81 1.37
CA GLU A 110 2.17 -22.43 1.66
C GLU A 110 1.52 -21.80 0.41
N PRO A 111 0.25 -22.14 0.11
CA PRO A 111 -0.44 -21.69 -1.12
C PRO A 111 -0.75 -20.18 -1.13
N HIS A 112 -0.58 -19.52 0.02
CA HIS A 112 -0.73 -18.08 0.15
C HIS A 112 0.49 -17.32 -0.38
N ILE A 113 1.60 -18.01 -0.70
CA ILE A 113 2.80 -17.43 -1.28
C ILE A 113 2.78 -17.69 -2.79
N LEU A 114 2.72 -16.62 -3.57
CA LEU A 114 2.81 -16.65 -5.03
C LEU A 114 4.21 -16.28 -5.49
N LEU A 115 4.79 -17.10 -6.36
CA LEU A 115 6.16 -16.94 -6.86
C LEU A 115 6.14 -16.42 -8.30
N PHE A 116 6.67 -15.22 -8.49
CA PHE A 116 6.74 -14.57 -9.79
C PHE A 116 8.18 -14.45 -10.30
N ARG A 117 8.34 -14.57 -11.61
CA ARG A 117 9.57 -14.25 -12.34
C ARG A 117 9.28 -13.37 -13.54
N ARG A 118 10.22 -12.52 -13.94
CA ARG A 118 10.14 -11.71 -15.15
C ARG A 118 11.51 -11.71 -15.85
N PRO A 119 11.59 -11.91 -17.18
CA PRO A 119 12.86 -11.85 -17.89
C PRO A 119 13.51 -10.48 -17.73
N LEU A 120 14.82 -10.46 -17.48
CA LEU A 120 15.58 -9.21 -17.51
C LEU A 120 15.67 -8.70 -18.95
N ALA A 121 15.54 -7.39 -19.11
CA ALA A 121 15.90 -6.76 -20.37
C ALA A 121 17.40 -7.02 -20.57
N LYS A 122 17.75 -7.85 -21.57
CA LYS A 122 19.14 -7.97 -22.00
C LYS A 122 19.52 -6.64 -22.61
N ASN A 123 20.09 -5.76 -21.78
CA ASN A 123 20.75 -4.57 -22.26
C ASN A 123 21.89 -5.09 -23.13
N ASN A 124 21.68 -5.12 -24.45
CA ASN A 124 22.75 -5.38 -25.40
C ASN A 124 23.75 -4.25 -25.22
N GLN A 125 24.72 -4.44 -24.34
CA GLN A 125 25.93 -3.63 -24.33
C GLN A 125 26.63 -3.93 -25.65
N LYS A 126 26.44 -3.04 -26.61
CA LYS A 126 27.23 -2.96 -27.82
C LYS A 126 27.99 -1.64 -27.79
#